data_AF-G8TGK2-F1
#
_entry.id   AF-G8TGK2-F1
#
_cell.length_a   1.000
_cell.length_b   1.000
_cell.length_c   1.000
_cell.angle_alpha   90.00
_cell.angle_beta   90.00
_cell.angle_gamma   90.00
#
_symmetry.space_group_name_H-M   'P 1'
#
loop_
_entity.id
_entity.type
_entity.pdbx_description
1 polymer ?
#
loop_
_entity_poly.entity_id
_entity_poly.type
_entity_poly.pdbx_seq_one_letter_code
_entity_poly.pdbx_strand_id
1 'polypeptide(L)'
;MKKDQTFDWKSLETKLNAGLQQAHNHIHLNDTPFYPLAFHAEMPENHAFENGHLSFRFRDFSMRALNNTTLNTAACSYNDHELTIAMQLNDAALKGRYEINTKYAGKITLDTGGNMRELEVKYDPRTSGEAGTSDSGVPPLTQDEVDAMVTQARNQRDPIQGTTHGPALMSTYNEHSESYNTAFVTSARLRELWSAGGATTQMSRDTHDALNNNTVVNSSDKVYANGNTYNFNAASQQTNIAFALRIMSIQANNEGNTALGTKYNNAAKAAASFKETVNQTGDGTQPAHLTGPQVYDKLNDTTLNMIHLSDEQFNNMIDQAYDENTQEGGAGMAAMEKGWRILSGEERKMIRERMFLFQEELTAIKGIQPGLLWAGDCQANLNGLEAVVTLTYNKQTAGWKVKTSQVTLPGFYIEVDDKNWTGKTAGIVRERLANMHFVKSLLQSKIQTGIQSMLEKVVLQSLLPA
;
A
#
# COMPACT_ATOMS: atom_id res chain seq x y z
N MET A 1 16.86 -45.92 -50.44
CA MET A 1 16.93 -45.97 -48.96
C MET A 1 18.37 -46.29 -48.57
N LYS A 2 19.16 -45.28 -48.17
CA LYS A 2 20.47 -45.52 -47.53
C LYS A 2 20.24 -45.58 -46.03
N LYS A 3 20.54 -46.75 -45.45
CA LYS A 3 20.53 -47.03 -44.01
C LYS A 3 21.64 -46.23 -43.32
N ASP A 4 21.29 -45.67 -42.16
CA ASP A 4 22.16 -45.33 -41.03
C ASP A 4 23.35 -44.40 -41.31
N GLN A 5 23.07 -43.17 -41.76
CA GLN A 5 23.95 -42.07 -41.37
C GLN A 5 23.68 -41.77 -39.89
N THR A 6 24.56 -42.26 -39.03
CA THR A 6 24.63 -41.83 -37.63
C THR A 6 24.95 -40.34 -37.60
N PHE A 7 24.05 -39.54 -37.02
CA PHE A 7 24.27 -38.12 -36.84
C PHE A 7 25.48 -37.89 -35.93
N ASP A 8 26.40 -37.00 -36.30
CA ASP A 8 27.62 -36.72 -35.54
C ASP A 8 27.33 -35.81 -34.34
N TRP A 9 26.81 -36.42 -33.27
CA TRP A 9 26.47 -35.73 -32.03
C TRP A 9 27.69 -35.09 -31.36
N LYS A 10 28.87 -35.69 -31.48
CA LYS A 10 30.09 -35.19 -30.82
C LYS A 10 30.61 -33.90 -31.47
N SER A 11 30.53 -33.83 -32.80
CA SER A 11 30.82 -32.59 -33.53
C SER A 11 29.82 -31.49 -33.18
N LEU A 12 28.52 -31.80 -33.10
CA LEU A 12 27.50 -30.84 -32.67
C LEU A 12 27.76 -30.33 -31.26
N GLU A 13 28.03 -31.22 -30.30
CA GLU A 13 28.36 -30.86 -28.91
C GLU A 13 29.55 -29.90 -28.83
N THR A 14 30.59 -30.16 -29.63
CA THR A 14 31.78 -29.29 -29.70
C THR A 14 31.43 -27.89 -30.23
N LYS A 15 30.62 -27.82 -31.30
CA LYS A 15 30.15 -26.54 -31.86
C LYS A 15 29.23 -25.78 -30.90
N LEU A 16 28.34 -26.49 -30.21
CA LEU A 16 27.45 -25.92 -29.19
C LEU A 16 28.25 -25.30 -28.05
N ASN A 17 29.23 -26.02 -27.50
CA ASN A 17 30.08 -25.49 -26.43
C ASN A 17 30.84 -24.23 -26.86
N ALA A 18 31.38 -24.20 -28.09
CA ALA A 18 32.05 -23.01 -28.63
C ALA A 18 31.07 -21.83 -28.82
N GLY A 19 29.88 -22.08 -29.38
CA GLY A 19 28.86 -21.05 -29.57
C GLY A 19 28.31 -20.52 -28.24
N LEU A 20 28.13 -21.39 -27.25
CA LEU A 20 27.72 -21.02 -25.89
C LEU A 20 28.79 -20.19 -25.20
N GLN A 21 30.07 -20.50 -25.38
CA GLN A 21 31.16 -19.70 -24.85
C GLN A 21 31.18 -18.28 -25.43
N GLN A 22 30.82 -18.10 -26.71
CA GLN A 22 30.72 -16.77 -27.33
C GLN A 22 29.46 -16.01 -26.87
N ALA A 23 28.32 -16.71 -26.78
CA ALA A 23 27.06 -16.14 -26.30
C ALA A 23 27.13 -15.80 -24.79
N HIS A 24 28.03 -16.47 -24.07
CA HIS A 24 28.21 -16.36 -22.64
C HIS A 24 28.29 -14.92 -22.11
N ASN A 25 29.06 -14.09 -22.80
CA ASN A 25 29.34 -12.71 -22.39
C ASN A 25 28.15 -11.76 -22.60
N HIS A 26 27.01 -12.24 -23.10
CA HIS A 26 25.92 -11.38 -23.59
C HIS A 26 24.56 -11.66 -22.94
N ILE A 27 24.45 -12.61 -22.00
CA ILE A 27 23.16 -12.87 -21.33
C ILE A 27 23.04 -11.95 -20.12
N HIS A 28 22.35 -10.83 -20.35
CA HIS A 28 21.86 -9.96 -19.30
C HIS A 28 20.34 -10.15 -19.18
N LEU A 29 19.87 -10.50 -17.99
CA LEU A 29 18.44 -10.49 -17.71
C LEU A 29 18.03 -9.08 -17.28
N ASN A 30 16.89 -8.61 -17.77
CA ASN A 30 16.34 -7.32 -17.36
C ASN A 30 16.12 -7.27 -15.85
N ASP A 31 16.38 -6.10 -15.26
CA ASP A 31 16.09 -5.81 -13.86
C ASP A 31 14.66 -6.19 -13.48
N THR A 32 14.50 -6.52 -12.21
CA THR A 32 13.18 -6.71 -11.62
C THR A 32 12.61 -5.37 -11.17
N PRO A 33 11.27 -5.20 -11.18
CA PRO A 33 10.64 -4.05 -10.54
C PRO A 33 10.92 -4.06 -9.02
N PHE A 34 10.69 -2.92 -8.37
CA PHE A 34 10.70 -2.87 -6.90
C PHE A 34 9.50 -3.63 -6.34
N TYR A 35 9.78 -4.58 -5.45
CA TYR A 35 8.79 -5.31 -4.68
C TYR A 35 8.70 -4.74 -3.26
N PRO A 36 7.50 -4.48 -2.73
CA PRO A 36 7.35 -4.08 -1.33
C PRO A 36 7.71 -5.26 -0.40
N LEU A 37 8.54 -5.00 0.61
CA LEU A 37 8.90 -5.97 1.65
C LEU A 37 8.13 -5.73 2.94
N ALA A 38 8.07 -4.47 3.39
CA ALA A 38 7.38 -4.09 4.61
C ALA A 38 6.96 -2.62 4.55
N PHE A 39 5.91 -2.28 5.29
CA PHE A 39 5.43 -0.92 5.41
C PHE A 39 5.66 -0.43 6.85
N HIS A 40 6.03 0.85 7.03
CA HIS A 40 6.22 1.47 8.34
C HIS A 40 7.20 0.72 9.25
N ALA A 41 8.22 0.10 8.68
CA ALA A 41 9.24 -0.61 9.43
C ALA A 41 10.16 0.40 10.13
N GLU A 42 10.61 0.05 11.34
CA GLU A 42 11.69 0.76 12.04
C GLU A 42 12.96 0.71 11.18
N MET A 43 13.64 1.84 11.02
CA MET A 43 14.89 1.96 10.26
C MET A 43 16.11 1.70 11.16
N PRO A 44 17.27 1.32 10.59
CA PRO A 44 18.50 1.18 11.36
C PRO A 44 18.92 2.49 12.05
N GLU A 45 19.67 2.36 13.16
CA GLU A 45 20.23 3.52 13.87
C GLU A 45 21.00 4.44 12.91
N ASN A 46 20.85 5.75 13.10
CA ASN A 46 21.46 6.82 12.27
C ASN A 46 20.93 6.93 10.83
N HIS A 47 19.84 6.24 10.46
CA HIS A 47 19.13 6.55 9.21
C HIS A 47 18.49 7.94 9.28
N ALA A 48 18.27 8.59 8.12
CA ALA A 48 17.73 9.95 8.04
C ALA A 48 16.32 10.13 8.62
N PHE A 49 15.63 9.02 8.90
CA PHE A 49 14.30 8.98 9.49
C PHE A 49 14.13 7.66 10.23
N GLU A 50 13.26 7.65 11.23
CA GLU A 50 13.10 6.49 12.12
C GLU A 50 12.26 5.36 11.53
N ASN A 51 11.34 5.66 10.61
CA ASN A 51 10.40 4.67 10.05
C ASN A 51 10.21 4.85 8.55
N GLY A 52 9.99 3.74 7.83
CA GLY A 52 9.87 3.75 6.38
C GLY A 52 9.28 2.50 5.76
N HIS A 53 8.87 2.63 4.51
CA HIS A 53 8.57 1.49 3.65
C HIS A 53 9.87 0.88 3.13
N LEU A 54 9.95 -0.44 3.13
CA LEU A 54 11.05 -1.21 2.57
C LEU A 54 10.62 -1.79 1.23
N SER A 55 11.47 -1.64 0.22
CA SER A 55 11.30 -2.30 -1.06
C SER A 55 12.59 -2.97 -1.49
N PHE A 56 12.48 -3.90 -2.43
CA PHE A 56 13.58 -4.73 -2.89
C PHE A 56 13.53 -4.94 -4.38
N ARG A 57 14.69 -5.02 -5.02
CA ARG A 57 14.81 -5.52 -6.38
C ARG A 57 16.12 -6.27 -6.58
N PHE A 58 16.12 -7.15 -7.57
CA PHE A 58 17.31 -7.63 -8.23
C PHE A 58 17.60 -6.88 -9.53
N ARG A 59 18.87 -6.70 -9.82
CA ARG A 59 19.39 -6.02 -11.02
C ARG A 59 20.68 -6.65 -11.53
N ASP A 60 21.07 -6.28 -12.75
CA ASP A 60 22.35 -6.65 -13.37
C ASP A 60 22.60 -8.17 -13.38
N PHE A 61 21.54 -8.96 -13.59
CA PHE A 61 21.67 -10.42 -13.65
C PHE A 61 22.44 -10.86 -14.89
N SER A 62 23.44 -11.71 -14.66
CA SER A 62 24.30 -12.34 -15.66
C SER A 62 24.37 -13.84 -15.42
N MET A 63 24.34 -14.60 -16.50
CA MET A 63 24.54 -16.06 -16.45
C MET A 63 26.02 -16.38 -16.66
N ARG A 64 26.56 -17.29 -15.84
CA ARG A 64 27.96 -17.76 -15.84
C ARG A 64 28.07 -19.25 -16.18
N ALA A 65 29.20 -19.65 -16.77
CA ALA A 65 29.60 -21.02 -17.07
C ALA A 65 28.57 -21.88 -17.85
N LEU A 66 28.01 -21.31 -18.92
CA LEU A 66 27.10 -22.03 -19.84
C LEU A 66 27.82 -22.90 -20.88
N ASN A 67 29.15 -22.86 -20.90
CA ASN A 67 30.01 -23.52 -21.88
C ASN A 67 30.40 -24.97 -21.49
N ASN A 68 29.89 -25.48 -20.37
CA ASN A 68 30.02 -26.89 -19.99
C ASN A 68 28.68 -27.61 -20.22
N THR A 69 28.39 -27.85 -21.51
CA THR A 69 27.17 -28.54 -21.94
C THR A 69 27.50 -29.95 -22.38
N THR A 70 26.69 -30.90 -21.91
CA THR A 70 26.73 -32.31 -22.32
C THR A 70 25.46 -32.68 -23.06
N LEU A 71 25.58 -33.38 -24.19
CA LEU A 71 24.41 -33.91 -24.89
C LEU A 71 23.90 -35.20 -24.25
N ASN A 72 22.59 -35.26 -23.98
CA ASN A 72 21.92 -36.52 -23.66
C ASN A 72 21.59 -37.25 -24.96
N THR A 73 22.59 -37.93 -25.53
CA THR A 73 22.50 -38.59 -26.85
C THR A 73 21.39 -39.64 -26.94
N ALA A 74 21.00 -40.25 -25.82
CA ALA A 74 19.88 -41.19 -25.76
C ALA A 74 18.50 -40.52 -25.92
N ALA A 75 18.40 -39.23 -25.58
CA ALA A 75 17.19 -38.42 -25.76
C ALA A 75 17.25 -37.54 -27.03
N CYS A 76 18.39 -37.48 -27.71
CA CYS A 76 18.53 -36.84 -29.02
C CYS A 76 17.93 -37.70 -30.12
N SER A 77 17.29 -37.08 -31.11
CA SER A 77 16.74 -37.79 -32.27
C SER A 77 16.92 -36.97 -33.55
N TYR A 78 17.13 -37.65 -34.66
CA TYR A 78 17.29 -37.03 -35.97
C TYR A 78 16.56 -37.87 -37.02
N ASN A 79 15.76 -37.19 -37.83
CA ASN A 79 15.23 -37.70 -39.08
C ASN A 79 15.32 -36.62 -40.16
N ASP A 80 14.95 -36.95 -41.40
CA ASP A 80 15.10 -36.05 -42.55
C ASP A 80 14.41 -34.68 -42.39
N HIS A 81 13.46 -34.51 -41.45
CA HIS A 81 12.60 -33.33 -41.34
C HIS A 81 12.62 -32.68 -39.95
N GLU A 82 13.10 -33.40 -38.93
CA GLU A 82 13.11 -32.96 -37.54
C GLU A 82 14.39 -33.40 -36.81
N LEU A 83 14.92 -32.50 -35.99
CA LEU A 83 16.09 -32.70 -35.14
C LEU A 83 15.73 -32.31 -33.71
N THR A 84 15.84 -33.23 -32.76
CA THR A 84 15.68 -32.96 -31.33
C THR A 84 17.02 -33.10 -30.63
N ILE A 85 17.43 -32.04 -29.93
CA ILE A 85 18.68 -31.97 -29.19
C ILE A 85 18.34 -31.81 -27.71
N ALA A 86 18.62 -32.85 -26.94
CA ALA A 86 18.52 -32.84 -25.49
C ALA A 86 19.91 -32.59 -24.88
N MET A 87 20.01 -31.61 -23.98
CA MET A 87 21.28 -31.17 -23.41
C MET A 87 21.15 -30.86 -21.92
N GLN A 88 22.26 -30.99 -21.22
CA GLN A 88 22.40 -30.64 -19.82
C GLN A 88 23.53 -29.62 -19.65
N LEU A 89 23.25 -28.53 -18.94
CA LEU A 89 24.21 -27.48 -18.60
C LEU A 89 24.64 -27.67 -17.14
N ASN A 90 25.89 -28.08 -16.95
CA ASN A 90 26.34 -28.64 -15.67
C ASN A 90 26.88 -27.61 -14.68
N ASP A 91 27.38 -26.46 -15.17
CA ASP A 91 28.03 -25.43 -14.35
C ASP A 91 27.29 -24.09 -14.38
N ALA A 92 26.04 -24.08 -14.86
CA ALA A 92 25.29 -22.85 -15.01
C ALA A 92 25.12 -22.16 -13.66
N ALA A 93 25.53 -20.89 -13.58
CA ALA A 93 25.36 -20.07 -12.39
C ALA A 93 24.74 -18.72 -12.74
N LEU A 94 23.90 -18.19 -11.88
CA LEU A 94 23.38 -16.84 -11.97
C LEU A 94 24.18 -15.95 -11.00
N LYS A 95 24.58 -14.77 -11.47
CA LYS A 95 25.11 -13.70 -10.61
C LYS A 95 24.36 -12.41 -10.89
N GLY A 96 24.02 -11.65 -9.86
CA GLY A 96 23.40 -10.35 -9.99
C GLY A 96 23.69 -9.49 -8.78
N ARG A 97 22.96 -8.40 -8.67
CA ARG A 97 22.98 -7.53 -7.50
C ARG A 97 21.58 -7.40 -6.95
N TYR A 98 21.50 -7.17 -5.65
CA TYR A 98 20.26 -6.77 -5.01
C TYR A 98 20.36 -5.31 -4.55
N GLU A 99 19.20 -4.68 -4.44
CA GLU A 99 19.02 -3.39 -3.79
C GLU A 99 17.81 -3.48 -2.86
N ILE A 100 17.99 -2.99 -1.64
CA ILE A 100 16.92 -2.74 -0.68
C ILE A 100 16.84 -1.23 -0.52
N ASN A 101 15.67 -0.68 -0.80
CA ASN A 101 15.44 0.76 -0.70
C ASN A 101 14.47 1.06 0.44
N THR A 102 14.64 2.25 1.01
CA THR A 102 13.77 2.82 2.02
C THR A 102 13.08 4.04 1.45
N LYS A 103 11.81 4.21 1.79
CA LYS A 103 11.10 5.47 1.59
C LYS A 103 10.48 5.89 2.91
N TYR A 104 10.60 7.16 3.28
CA TYR A 104 10.00 7.65 4.51
C TYR A 104 8.52 7.29 4.59
N ALA A 105 8.12 6.81 5.76
CA ALA A 105 6.74 6.58 6.12
C ALA A 105 6.62 6.73 7.64
N GLY A 106 5.74 7.61 8.09
CA GLY A 106 5.51 7.79 9.52
C GLY A 106 5.08 6.48 10.16
N LYS A 107 5.52 6.21 11.39
CA LYS A 107 5.11 5.02 12.13
C LYS A 107 3.58 4.99 12.25
N ILE A 108 2.98 3.82 12.03
CA ILE A 108 1.57 3.64 12.38
C ILE A 108 1.50 3.50 13.90
N THR A 109 1.06 4.57 14.54
CA THR A 109 0.80 4.61 15.97
C THR A 109 -0.65 4.34 16.30
N LEU A 110 -1.55 4.25 15.31
CA LEU A 110 -2.97 3.96 15.51
C LEU A 110 -3.44 2.71 14.73
N ASP A 111 -4.29 1.89 15.32
CA ASP A 111 -4.97 0.77 14.67
C ASP A 111 -6.05 1.31 13.74
N THR A 112 -5.70 1.48 12.47
CA THR A 112 -6.59 2.06 11.48
C THR A 112 -7.62 1.06 10.94
N GLY A 113 -7.52 -0.23 11.32
CA GLY A 113 -8.37 -1.33 10.85
C GLY A 113 -9.78 -1.38 11.46
N GLY A 114 -10.16 -0.35 12.22
CA GLY A 114 -11.53 -0.16 12.70
C GLY A 114 -11.65 0.30 14.15
N ASN A 115 -10.61 0.13 14.98
CA ASN A 115 -10.68 0.46 16.41
C ASN A 115 -9.97 1.76 16.78
N MET A 116 -9.19 2.35 15.85
CA MET A 116 -8.51 3.64 16.00
C MET A 116 -7.66 3.78 17.28
N ARG A 117 -7.14 2.64 17.79
CA ARG A 117 -6.41 2.48 19.05
C ARG A 117 -4.95 2.89 18.90
N GLU A 118 -4.27 3.34 19.95
CA GLU A 118 -2.80 3.43 19.92
C GLU A 118 -2.09 2.05 19.90
N LEU A 119 -1.14 1.85 18.97
CA LEU A 119 -0.44 0.58 18.76
C LEU A 119 0.80 0.40 19.64
N GLU A 120 1.48 1.47 20.06
CA GLU A 120 2.66 1.40 20.93
C GLU A 120 2.78 2.56 21.95
N VAL A 121 3.29 2.24 23.15
CA VAL A 121 3.39 3.11 24.34
C VAL A 121 4.64 4.03 24.35
N LYS A 122 5.44 4.08 23.29
CA LYS A 122 6.65 4.92 23.28
C LYS A 122 6.38 6.30 22.69
N TYR A 123 6.15 7.25 23.60
CA TYR A 123 6.41 8.66 23.41
C TYR A 123 7.75 8.87 22.68
N ASP A 124 7.72 9.36 21.45
CA ASP A 124 8.92 9.92 20.80
C ASP A 124 8.90 11.45 21.01
N PRO A 125 9.81 12.00 21.83
CA PRO A 125 9.87 13.44 22.10
C PRO A 125 10.44 14.27 20.92
N ARG A 126 10.70 13.66 19.76
CA ARG A 126 11.32 14.33 18.59
C ARG A 126 10.34 14.78 17.50
N THR A 127 9.04 14.55 17.64
CA THR A 127 8.00 15.20 16.81
C THR A 127 7.66 16.58 17.36
N SER A 128 8.65 17.48 17.36
CA SER A 128 8.48 18.87 17.78
C SER A 128 7.86 19.71 16.65
N GLY A 129 6.59 20.05 16.80
CA GLY A 129 5.90 21.12 16.07
C GLY A 129 4.42 21.19 16.45
N GLU A 130 4.01 22.30 17.08
CA GLU A 130 2.71 22.59 17.71
C GLU A 130 1.48 22.08 16.91
N ALA A 131 0.59 21.28 17.51
CA ALA A 131 -0.44 21.80 18.41
C ALA A 131 -0.66 20.96 19.69
N GLY A 132 -0.47 21.59 20.85
CA GLY A 132 -1.26 21.35 22.06
C GLY A 132 -1.16 19.97 22.74
N THR A 133 -0.10 19.82 23.54
CA THR A 133 0.10 18.82 24.62
C THR A 133 0.26 17.36 24.19
N SER A 134 1.45 16.82 24.48
CA SER A 134 1.64 15.46 24.99
C SER A 134 0.39 15.00 25.75
N ASP A 135 -0.23 13.88 25.39
CA ASP A 135 -1.37 13.28 26.09
C ASP A 135 -1.32 13.60 27.57
N SER A 136 -2.29 14.39 28.00
CA SER A 136 -2.37 15.22 29.21
C SER A 136 -2.38 14.40 30.53
N GLY A 137 -1.49 13.42 30.68
CA GLY A 137 -1.56 12.40 31.72
C GLY A 137 -2.73 11.41 31.55
N VAL A 138 -3.38 11.37 30.39
CA VAL A 138 -4.45 10.39 30.11
C VAL A 138 -3.78 9.05 29.75
N PRO A 139 -3.97 7.98 30.55
CA PRO A 139 -3.39 6.68 30.23
C PRO A 139 -4.09 6.08 29.00
N PRO A 140 -3.34 5.37 28.13
CA PRO A 140 -3.91 4.66 27.00
C PRO A 140 -4.94 3.61 27.47
N LEU A 141 -5.82 3.17 26.57
CA LEU A 141 -6.77 2.09 26.85
C LEU A 141 -6.01 0.77 27.05
N THR A 142 -6.38 0.02 28.08
CA THR A 142 -5.95 -1.37 28.26
C THR A 142 -6.60 -2.29 27.22
N GLN A 143 -6.02 -3.47 26.97
CA GLN A 143 -6.60 -4.42 26.02
C GLN A 143 -8.04 -4.84 26.42
N ASP A 144 -8.30 -5.02 27.72
CA ASP A 144 -9.62 -5.40 28.22
C ASP A 144 -10.66 -4.27 27.99
N GLU A 145 -10.27 -3.00 28.22
CA GLU A 145 -11.11 -1.85 27.88
C GLU A 145 -11.43 -1.83 26.38
N VAL A 146 -10.43 -2.06 25.52
CA VAL A 146 -10.62 -2.09 24.07
C VAL A 146 -11.59 -3.20 23.67
N ASP A 147 -11.38 -4.42 24.16
CA ASP A 147 -12.22 -5.57 23.80
C ASP A 147 -13.67 -5.37 24.27
N ALA A 148 -13.86 -4.77 25.45
CA ALA A 148 -15.18 -4.40 25.97
C ALA A 148 -15.86 -3.31 25.10
N MET A 149 -15.14 -2.25 24.74
CA MET A 149 -15.65 -1.16 23.91
C MET A 149 -15.99 -1.63 22.49
N VAL A 150 -15.14 -2.46 21.88
CA VAL A 150 -15.38 -3.05 20.56
C VAL A 150 -16.59 -3.98 20.58
N THR A 151 -16.70 -4.81 21.62
CA THR A 151 -17.88 -5.67 21.81
C THR A 151 -19.15 -4.84 21.95
N GLN A 152 -19.10 -3.78 22.76
CA GLN A 152 -20.24 -2.87 22.91
C GLN A 152 -20.59 -2.20 21.58
N ALA A 153 -19.62 -1.67 20.83
CA ALA A 153 -19.85 -1.07 19.51
C ALA A 153 -20.48 -2.06 18.52
N ARG A 154 -20.04 -3.32 18.52
CA ARG A 154 -20.68 -4.40 17.73
C ARG A 154 -22.12 -4.64 18.17
N ASN A 155 -22.39 -4.65 19.47
CA ASN A 155 -23.74 -4.82 20.01
C ASN A 155 -24.67 -3.65 19.68
N GLN A 156 -24.14 -2.45 19.40
CA GLN A 156 -24.94 -1.31 18.94
C GLN A 156 -25.38 -1.43 17.47
N ARG A 157 -24.75 -2.31 16.69
CA ARG A 157 -25.01 -2.43 15.25
C ARG A 157 -26.43 -2.88 14.95
N ASP A 158 -26.91 -3.93 15.61
CA ASP A 158 -28.23 -4.50 15.33
C ASP A 158 -29.37 -3.53 15.72
N PRO A 159 -29.34 -2.88 16.91
CA PRO A 159 -30.29 -1.83 17.24
C PRO A 159 -30.31 -0.68 16.23
N ILE A 160 -29.14 -0.20 15.79
CA ILE A 160 -29.05 0.85 14.77
C ILE A 160 -29.65 0.35 13.44
N GLN A 161 -29.29 -0.84 12.97
CA GLN A 161 -29.83 -1.40 11.73
C GLN A 161 -31.34 -1.65 11.79
N GLY A 162 -31.90 -1.86 12.98
CA GLY A 162 -33.34 -1.97 13.19
C GLY A 162 -34.10 -0.64 13.09
N THR A 163 -33.42 0.49 12.95
CA THR A 163 -34.06 1.81 12.82
C THR A 163 -34.36 2.20 11.37
N THR A 164 -35.16 3.24 11.17
CA THR A 164 -35.50 3.75 9.82
C THR A 164 -34.28 4.24 9.06
N HIS A 165 -33.44 5.08 9.68
CA HIS A 165 -32.28 5.70 9.01
C HIS A 165 -30.96 4.95 9.24
N GLY A 166 -30.90 4.04 10.21
CA GLY A 166 -29.67 3.35 10.58
C GLY A 166 -29.03 2.50 9.47
N PRO A 167 -29.79 1.73 8.64
CA PRO A 167 -29.21 0.99 7.52
C PRO A 167 -28.44 1.89 6.53
N ALA A 168 -28.98 3.07 6.24
CA ALA A 168 -28.34 4.01 5.31
C ALA A 168 -27.06 4.61 5.90
N LEU A 169 -27.08 5.02 7.18
CA LEU A 169 -25.88 5.48 7.88
C LEU A 169 -24.76 4.42 7.88
N MET A 170 -25.11 3.16 8.20
CA MET A 170 -24.16 2.05 8.17
C MET A 170 -23.64 1.77 6.75
N SER A 171 -24.49 1.89 5.73
CA SER A 171 -24.10 1.73 4.33
C SER A 171 -23.08 2.80 3.92
N THR A 172 -23.34 4.07 4.22
CA THR A 172 -22.42 5.19 3.92
C THR A 172 -21.08 5.03 4.63
N TYR A 173 -21.08 4.63 5.91
CA TYR A 173 -19.83 4.33 6.62
C TYR A 173 -19.05 3.20 5.94
N ASN A 174 -19.70 2.08 5.61
CA ASN A 174 -19.04 0.94 4.97
C ASN A 174 -18.47 1.30 3.59
N GLU A 175 -19.21 2.07 2.79
CA GLU A 175 -18.79 2.55 1.46
C GLU A 175 -17.47 3.32 1.51
N HIS A 176 -17.23 4.07 2.59
CA HIS A 176 -16.07 4.96 2.72
C HIS A 176 -15.01 4.48 3.71
N SER A 177 -15.24 3.36 4.40
CA SER A 177 -14.36 2.79 5.42
C SER A 177 -12.91 2.61 4.95
N GLU A 178 -12.69 2.14 3.72
CA GLU A 178 -11.34 1.99 3.14
C GLU A 178 -10.65 3.36 2.96
N SER A 179 -11.38 4.39 2.55
CA SER A 179 -10.86 5.75 2.41
C SER A 179 -10.48 6.32 3.78
N TYR A 180 -11.34 6.13 4.79
CA TYR A 180 -11.03 6.56 6.16
C TYR A 180 -9.79 5.86 6.71
N ASN A 181 -9.70 4.54 6.57
CA ASN A 181 -8.50 3.78 6.93
C ASN A 181 -7.26 4.31 6.19
N THR A 182 -7.36 4.55 4.88
CA THR A 182 -6.23 5.04 4.09
C THR A 182 -5.74 6.41 4.58
N ALA A 183 -6.65 7.32 4.93
CA ALA A 183 -6.28 8.61 5.50
C ALA A 183 -5.51 8.44 6.81
N PHE A 184 -5.98 7.58 7.72
CA PHE A 184 -5.28 7.33 8.97
C PHE A 184 -3.97 6.57 8.83
N VAL A 185 -3.81 5.70 7.82
CA VAL A 185 -2.54 5.03 7.54
C VAL A 185 -1.52 6.02 6.97
N THR A 186 -1.97 6.88 6.07
CA THR A 186 -1.09 7.76 5.28
C THR A 186 -0.69 9.01 6.05
N SER A 187 -1.61 9.62 6.78
CA SER A 187 -1.38 10.90 7.48
C SER A 187 -1.01 10.65 8.94
N ALA A 188 0.25 10.91 9.28
CA ALA A 188 0.72 10.97 10.66
C ALA A 188 0.08 12.15 11.39
N ARG A 189 -0.06 13.31 10.73
CA ARG A 189 -0.72 14.48 11.32
C ARG A 189 -2.16 14.22 11.70
N LEU A 190 -2.90 13.44 10.90
CA LEU A 190 -4.26 13.05 11.24
C LEU A 190 -4.29 12.19 12.51
N ARG A 191 -3.33 11.26 12.65
CA ARG A 191 -3.20 10.45 13.87
C ARG A 191 -2.86 11.30 15.09
N GLU A 192 -1.93 12.25 14.95
CA GLU A 192 -1.56 13.21 16.01
C GLU A 192 -2.75 14.06 16.45
N LEU A 193 -3.51 14.63 15.50
CA LEU A 193 -4.71 15.42 15.80
C LEU A 193 -5.85 14.57 16.40
N TRP A 194 -5.89 13.28 16.10
CA TRP A 194 -6.87 12.34 16.65
C TRP A 194 -6.57 11.99 18.11
N SER A 195 -5.30 11.73 18.43
CA SER A 195 -4.89 11.41 19.80
C SER A 195 -4.69 12.65 20.68
N ALA A 196 -4.47 13.83 20.09
CA ALA A 196 -4.15 15.08 20.77
C ALA A 196 -4.87 15.29 22.11
N GLY A 197 -4.07 15.40 23.18
CA GLY A 197 -4.54 15.67 24.55
C GLY A 197 -5.31 14.52 25.21
N GLY A 198 -5.39 13.33 24.60
CA GLY A 198 -6.13 12.17 25.13
C GLY A 198 -7.65 12.31 25.14
N ALA A 199 -8.21 13.34 24.47
CA ALA A 199 -9.64 13.64 24.52
C ALA A 199 -10.49 12.51 23.89
N THR A 200 -10.05 11.95 22.76
CA THR A 200 -10.75 10.84 22.11
C THR A 200 -10.78 9.59 23.00
N THR A 201 -9.68 9.30 23.70
CA THR A 201 -9.60 8.20 24.68
C THR A 201 -10.60 8.38 25.83
N GLN A 202 -10.70 9.59 26.38
CA GLN A 202 -11.67 9.91 27.43
C GLN A 202 -13.11 9.84 26.91
N MET A 203 -13.38 10.34 25.70
CA MET A 203 -14.69 10.24 25.05
C MET A 203 -15.11 8.78 24.82
N SER A 204 -14.17 7.88 24.47
CA SER A 204 -14.45 6.45 24.32
C SER A 204 -14.86 5.82 25.65
N ARG A 205 -14.14 6.10 26.75
CA ARG A 205 -14.51 5.66 28.11
C ARG A 205 -15.88 6.18 28.52
N ASP A 206 -16.11 7.48 28.33
CA ASP A 206 -17.38 8.12 28.67
C ASP A 206 -18.56 7.56 27.87
N THR A 207 -18.37 7.32 26.57
CA THR A 207 -19.39 6.71 25.71
C THR A 207 -19.69 5.29 26.19
N HIS A 208 -18.64 4.53 26.52
CA HIS A 208 -18.78 3.17 27.03
C HIS A 208 -19.61 3.12 28.31
N ASP A 209 -19.25 3.98 29.27
CA ASP A 209 -19.93 4.09 30.55
C ASP A 209 -21.36 4.60 30.39
N ALA A 210 -21.58 5.58 29.51
CA ALA A 210 -22.91 6.14 29.27
C ALA A 210 -23.87 5.10 28.68
N LEU A 211 -23.40 4.27 27.75
CA LEU A 211 -24.20 3.19 27.17
C LEU A 211 -24.49 2.09 28.19
N ASN A 212 -23.54 1.74 29.05
CA ASN A 212 -23.76 0.73 30.11
C ASN A 212 -24.72 1.21 31.20
N ASN A 213 -24.69 2.50 31.52
CA ASN A 213 -25.50 3.09 32.60
C ASN A 213 -26.77 3.80 32.10
N ASN A 214 -27.03 3.77 30.79
CA ASN A 214 -28.13 4.48 30.13
C ASN A 214 -28.20 5.98 30.48
N THR A 215 -27.04 6.64 30.50
CA THR A 215 -26.94 8.10 30.69
C THR A 215 -26.73 8.81 29.36
N VAL A 216 -26.72 10.14 29.38
CA VAL A 216 -26.45 10.96 28.20
C VAL A 216 -25.04 10.66 27.68
N VAL A 217 -24.93 10.32 26.39
CA VAL A 217 -23.66 9.97 25.73
C VAL A 217 -22.81 11.22 25.51
N ASN A 218 -23.40 12.27 24.96
CA ASN A 218 -22.73 13.54 24.67
C ASN A 218 -23.08 14.61 25.71
N SER A 219 -22.82 14.35 26.99
CA SER A 219 -23.17 15.27 28.09
C SER A 219 -22.55 16.66 27.91
N SER A 220 -23.36 17.71 28.13
CA SER A 220 -22.92 19.12 28.16
C SER A 220 -21.97 19.45 29.31
N ASP A 221 -22.04 18.66 30.39
CA ASP A 221 -21.37 18.96 31.65
C ASP A 221 -19.95 18.38 31.68
N LYS A 222 -19.59 17.58 30.68
CA LYS A 222 -18.27 16.97 30.54
C LYS A 222 -17.37 17.81 29.64
N VAL A 223 -16.19 18.10 30.16
CA VAL A 223 -15.09 18.76 29.45
C VAL A 223 -13.88 17.83 29.49
N TYR A 224 -13.24 17.66 28.35
CA TYR A 224 -12.11 16.76 28.18
C TYR A 224 -10.79 17.45 28.48
N ALA A 225 -9.70 16.69 28.51
CA ALA A 225 -8.37 17.19 28.86
C ALA A 225 -7.88 18.37 27.99
N ASN A 226 -8.41 18.53 26.78
CA ASN A 226 -8.14 19.67 25.89
C ASN A 226 -9.06 20.89 26.13
N GLY A 227 -9.90 20.88 27.18
CA GLY A 227 -10.81 21.96 27.52
C GLY A 227 -12.10 22.02 26.69
N ASN A 228 -12.33 21.04 25.80
CA ASN A 228 -13.49 21.03 24.90
C ASN A 228 -14.57 20.03 25.31
N THR A 229 -15.80 20.26 24.84
CA THR A 229 -16.94 19.36 25.05
C THR A 229 -16.92 18.18 24.07
N TYR A 230 -17.78 17.19 24.31
CA TYR A 230 -17.94 16.02 23.42
C TYR A 230 -18.25 16.44 21.98
N ASN A 231 -19.26 17.30 21.80
CA ASN A 231 -19.73 17.71 20.47
C ASN A 231 -18.67 18.53 19.72
N PHE A 232 -17.92 19.38 20.43
CA PHE A 232 -16.82 20.13 19.82
C PHE A 232 -15.71 19.20 19.33
N ASN A 233 -15.27 18.25 20.17
CA ASN A 233 -14.26 17.27 19.78
C ASN A 233 -14.72 16.40 18.61
N ALA A 234 -15.97 15.90 18.65
CA ALA A 234 -16.55 15.12 17.55
C ALA A 234 -16.57 15.92 16.23
N ALA A 235 -16.97 17.19 16.28
CA ALA A 235 -16.95 18.07 15.11
C ALA A 235 -15.52 18.31 14.60
N SER A 236 -14.56 18.53 15.49
CA SER A 236 -13.15 18.70 15.11
C SER A 236 -12.60 17.45 14.43
N GLN A 237 -12.94 16.24 14.90
CA GLN A 237 -12.47 15.01 14.28
C GLN A 237 -13.10 14.77 12.90
N GLN A 238 -14.37 15.14 12.70
CA GLN A 238 -15.02 15.13 11.39
C GLN A 238 -14.35 16.11 10.42
N THR A 239 -13.98 17.30 10.89
CA THR A 239 -13.19 18.25 10.11
C THR A 239 -11.81 17.68 9.77
N ASN A 240 -11.09 17.09 10.74
CA ASN A 240 -9.78 16.50 10.50
C ASN A 240 -9.82 15.46 9.38
N ILE A 241 -10.73 14.48 9.45
CA ILE A 241 -10.83 13.43 8.42
C ILE A 241 -11.32 13.95 7.07
N ALA A 242 -12.31 14.86 7.05
CA ALA A 242 -12.85 15.41 5.81
C ALA A 242 -11.78 16.17 5.02
N PHE A 243 -10.98 17.00 5.69
CA PHE A 243 -9.95 17.79 5.02
C PHE A 243 -8.68 16.99 4.72
N ALA A 244 -8.32 15.98 5.52
CA ALA A 244 -7.28 15.03 5.14
C ALA A 244 -7.63 14.33 3.82
N LEU A 245 -8.86 13.80 3.70
CA LEU A 245 -9.35 13.16 2.48
C LEU A 245 -9.46 14.13 1.30
N ARG A 246 -9.84 15.39 1.53
CA ARG A 246 -9.87 16.41 0.48
C ARG A 246 -8.48 16.68 -0.09
N ILE A 247 -7.45 16.81 0.75
CA ILE A 247 -6.08 16.99 0.27
C ILE A 247 -5.59 15.74 -0.47
N MET A 248 -5.89 14.53 0.03
CA MET A 248 -5.61 13.28 -0.70
C MET A 248 -6.31 13.21 -2.07
N SER A 249 -7.55 13.71 -2.16
CA SER A 249 -8.29 13.80 -3.43
C SER A 249 -7.59 14.72 -4.44
N ILE A 250 -7.20 15.92 -4.01
CA ILE A 250 -6.45 16.89 -4.83
C ILE A 250 -5.14 16.26 -5.31
N GLN A 251 -4.42 15.58 -4.43
CA GLN A 251 -3.17 14.92 -4.77
C GLN A 251 -3.36 13.82 -5.81
N ALA A 252 -4.34 12.93 -5.62
CA ALA A 252 -4.63 11.85 -6.57
C ALA A 252 -5.01 12.40 -7.96
N ASN A 253 -5.78 13.48 -8.01
CA ASN A 253 -6.11 14.17 -9.26
C ASN A 253 -4.87 14.76 -9.94
N ASN A 254 -3.98 15.40 -9.18
CA ASN A 254 -2.71 15.95 -9.70
C ASN A 254 -1.76 14.87 -10.22
N GLU A 255 -1.90 13.62 -9.74
CA GLU A 255 -1.17 12.45 -10.22
C GLU A 255 -1.85 11.74 -11.40
N GLY A 256 -2.98 12.28 -11.89
CA GLY A 256 -3.74 11.72 -12.99
C GLY A 256 -4.68 10.56 -12.60
N ASN A 257 -4.81 10.24 -11.31
CA ASN A 257 -5.71 9.20 -10.82
C ASN A 257 -7.06 9.81 -10.38
N THR A 258 -7.86 10.20 -11.37
CA THR A 258 -9.15 10.88 -11.15
C THR A 258 -10.20 10.00 -10.46
N ALA A 259 -10.16 8.68 -10.69
CA ALA A 259 -11.05 7.73 -10.02
C ALA A 259 -10.78 7.68 -8.50
N LEU A 260 -9.50 7.62 -8.11
CA LEU A 260 -9.11 7.69 -6.71
C LEU A 260 -9.39 9.07 -6.11
N GLY A 261 -9.14 10.14 -6.86
CA GLY A 261 -9.50 11.50 -6.47
C GLY A 261 -11.00 11.64 -6.16
N THR A 262 -11.86 11.07 -7.00
CA THR A 262 -13.32 11.05 -6.80
C THR A 262 -13.70 10.24 -5.55
N LYS A 263 -13.11 9.05 -5.38
CA LYS A 263 -13.32 8.19 -4.20
C LYS A 263 -13.03 8.95 -2.89
N TYR A 264 -11.90 9.63 -2.80
CA TYR A 264 -11.55 10.41 -1.61
C TYR A 264 -12.43 11.65 -1.43
N ASN A 265 -12.81 12.34 -2.51
CA ASN A 265 -13.71 13.50 -2.41
C ASN A 265 -15.10 13.11 -1.90
N ASN A 266 -15.63 11.97 -2.33
CA ASN A 266 -16.91 11.47 -1.85
C ASN A 266 -16.85 11.10 -0.36
N ALA A 267 -15.78 10.43 0.08
CA ALA A 267 -15.57 10.13 1.50
C ALA A 267 -15.40 11.40 2.36
N ALA A 268 -14.72 12.44 1.83
CA ALA A 268 -14.57 13.74 2.48
C ALA A 268 -15.93 14.42 2.70
N LYS A 269 -16.77 14.45 1.65
CA LYS A 269 -18.13 15.01 1.73
C LYS A 269 -19.01 14.26 2.74
N ALA A 270 -18.95 12.94 2.73
CA ALA A 270 -19.72 12.11 3.67
C ALA A 270 -19.31 12.38 5.14
N ALA A 271 -18.01 12.56 5.40
CA ALA A 271 -17.54 12.94 6.73
C ALA A 271 -18.01 14.34 7.14
N ALA A 272 -17.96 15.31 6.22
CA ALA A 272 -18.43 16.68 6.48
C ALA A 272 -19.96 16.77 6.63
N SER A 273 -20.73 15.94 5.92
CA SER A 273 -22.20 15.95 5.95
C SER A 273 -22.78 15.33 7.23
N PHE A 274 -22.00 14.49 7.91
CA PHE A 274 -22.42 13.85 9.15
C PHE A 274 -22.75 14.89 10.24
N LYS A 275 -21.94 15.95 10.38
CA LYS A 275 -22.19 17.06 11.33
C LYS A 275 -23.57 17.68 11.13
N GLU A 276 -23.87 18.06 9.89
CA GLU A 276 -25.12 18.73 9.54
C GLU A 276 -26.32 17.81 9.80
N THR A 277 -26.19 16.52 9.52
CA THR A 277 -27.23 15.52 9.83
C THR A 277 -27.46 15.41 11.34
N VAL A 278 -26.39 15.34 12.14
CA VAL A 278 -26.48 15.21 13.60
C VAL A 278 -27.01 16.50 14.25
N ASN A 279 -26.73 17.67 13.70
CA ASN A 279 -27.25 18.95 14.20
C ASN A 279 -28.78 19.06 14.10
N GLN A 280 -29.44 18.35 13.17
CA GLN A 280 -30.92 18.30 13.11
C GLN A 280 -31.56 17.65 14.33
N THR A 281 -30.79 16.89 15.12
CA THR A 281 -31.31 16.28 16.35
C THR A 281 -31.60 17.31 17.45
N GLY A 282 -30.94 18.48 17.39
CA GLY A 282 -31.07 19.59 18.34
C GLY A 282 -31.68 20.85 17.72
N ASP A 283 -31.03 22.00 17.88
CA ASP A 283 -31.55 23.31 17.42
C ASP A 283 -31.07 23.72 16.02
N GLY A 284 -30.39 22.81 15.30
CA GLY A 284 -29.78 23.07 13.99
C GLY A 284 -28.37 23.67 14.07
N THR A 285 -27.98 24.24 15.21
CA THR A 285 -26.61 24.76 15.45
C THR A 285 -25.79 23.81 16.32
N GLN A 286 -26.43 23.18 17.30
CA GLN A 286 -25.87 22.20 18.21
C GLN A 286 -26.72 20.94 18.22
N PRO A 287 -26.10 19.75 18.29
CA PRO A 287 -26.86 18.51 18.37
C PRO A 287 -27.44 18.33 19.77
N ALA A 288 -28.56 17.61 19.85
CA ALA A 288 -29.19 17.33 21.14
C ALA A 288 -28.32 16.44 22.03
N HIS A 289 -28.48 16.59 23.34
CA HIS A 289 -27.86 15.73 24.35
C HIS A 289 -28.72 14.48 24.56
N LEU A 290 -28.26 13.31 24.08
CA LEU A 290 -29.08 12.10 23.98
C LEU A 290 -28.47 10.91 24.74
N THR A 291 -29.33 10.09 25.34
CA THR A 291 -28.98 8.73 25.79
C THR A 291 -28.97 7.75 24.61
N GLY A 292 -28.42 6.55 24.79
CA GLY A 292 -28.42 5.50 23.76
C GLY A 292 -29.81 5.21 23.15
N PRO A 293 -30.84 4.92 23.97
CA PRO A 293 -32.21 4.73 23.46
C PRO A 293 -32.76 5.94 22.70
N GLN A 294 -32.49 7.16 23.18
CA GLN A 294 -32.94 8.38 22.50
C GLN A 294 -32.26 8.60 21.14
N VAL A 295 -31.02 8.10 20.96
CA VAL A 295 -30.38 8.07 19.63
C VAL A 295 -31.17 7.17 18.69
N TYR A 296 -31.62 5.99 19.12
CA TYR A 296 -32.43 5.11 18.29
C TYR A 296 -33.79 5.71 17.94
N ASP A 297 -34.44 6.37 18.90
CA ASP A 297 -35.70 7.09 18.67
C ASP A 297 -35.51 8.17 17.60
N LYS A 298 -34.41 8.92 17.64
CA LYS A 298 -34.07 9.90 16.60
C LYS A 298 -33.76 9.28 15.25
N LEU A 299 -33.12 8.11 15.22
CA LEU A 299 -32.89 7.37 13.96
C LEU A 299 -34.18 6.73 13.40
N ASN A 300 -35.21 6.56 14.22
CA ASN A 300 -36.55 6.15 13.81
C ASN A 300 -37.48 7.32 13.42
N ASP A 301 -37.06 8.55 13.68
CA ASP A 301 -37.83 9.73 13.32
C ASP A 301 -37.85 9.92 11.80
N THR A 302 -38.98 9.62 11.18
CA THR A 302 -39.17 9.75 9.72
C THR A 302 -39.14 11.20 9.22
N THR A 303 -39.17 12.19 10.14
CA THR A 303 -39.01 13.60 9.79
C THR A 303 -37.55 14.03 9.65
N LEU A 304 -36.61 13.22 10.17
CA LEU A 304 -35.18 13.46 10.02
C LEU A 304 -34.74 13.18 8.58
N ASN A 305 -34.00 14.12 7.99
CA ASN A 305 -33.46 13.98 6.64
C ASN A 305 -31.95 13.83 6.71
N MET A 306 -31.40 12.76 6.14
CA MET A 306 -29.95 12.65 5.98
C MET A 306 -29.46 13.74 5.03
N ILE A 307 -28.54 14.60 5.50
CA ILE A 307 -27.97 15.66 4.68
C ILE A 307 -26.83 15.07 3.86
N HIS A 308 -26.90 15.34 2.55
CA HIS A 308 -25.80 15.10 1.62
C HIS A 308 -25.31 16.45 1.10
N LEU A 309 -24.03 16.75 1.29
CA LEU A 309 -23.42 17.96 0.75
C LEU A 309 -23.19 17.79 -0.75
N SER A 310 -23.61 18.78 -1.54
CA SER A 310 -23.22 18.87 -2.94
C SER A 310 -21.72 19.20 -3.05
N ASP A 311 -21.10 18.93 -4.21
CA ASP A 311 -19.72 19.36 -4.47
C ASP A 311 -19.58 20.88 -4.34
N GLU A 312 -20.60 21.62 -4.77
CA GLU A 312 -20.62 23.07 -4.70
C GLU A 312 -20.66 23.56 -3.25
N GLN A 313 -21.50 22.96 -2.40
CA GLN A 313 -21.59 23.31 -0.98
C GLN A 313 -20.30 22.95 -0.24
N PHE A 314 -19.70 21.80 -0.52
CA PHE A 314 -18.46 21.39 0.11
C PHE A 314 -17.27 22.28 -0.31
N ASN A 315 -17.18 22.64 -1.59
CA ASN A 315 -16.18 23.61 -2.06
C ASN A 315 -16.42 24.99 -1.45
N ASN A 316 -17.68 25.41 -1.28
CA ASN A 316 -18.00 26.67 -0.62
C ASN A 316 -17.52 26.71 0.84
N MET A 317 -17.50 25.59 1.57
CA MET A 317 -16.89 25.54 2.91
C MET A 317 -15.39 25.87 2.87
N ILE A 318 -14.69 25.42 1.82
CA ILE A 318 -13.27 25.73 1.59
C ILE A 318 -13.12 27.21 1.24
N ASP A 319 -13.94 27.72 0.33
CA ASP A 319 -13.91 29.12 -0.08
C ASP A 319 -14.17 30.05 1.12
N GLN A 320 -15.15 29.73 1.96
CA GLN A 320 -15.42 30.43 3.22
C GLN A 320 -14.22 30.41 4.18
N ALA A 321 -13.43 29.33 4.20
CA ALA A 321 -12.24 29.24 5.05
C ALA A 321 -11.10 30.16 4.60
N TYR A 322 -11.05 30.53 3.32
CA TYR A 322 -10.10 31.49 2.75
C TYR A 322 -10.64 32.92 2.67
N ASP A 323 -11.93 33.11 2.94
CA ASP A 323 -12.58 34.43 2.97
C ASP A 323 -12.42 35.09 4.35
N GLU A 324 -11.69 36.20 4.40
CA GLU A 324 -11.45 36.97 5.62
C GLU A 324 -12.71 37.70 6.11
N ASN A 325 -13.69 37.97 5.23
CA ASN A 325 -14.91 38.69 5.57
C ASN A 325 -16.05 37.73 5.90
N THR A 326 -16.66 37.89 7.08
CA THR A 326 -17.66 36.95 7.57
C THR A 326 -19.06 37.18 7.02
N GLN A 327 -19.39 38.40 6.54
CA GLN A 327 -20.79 38.77 6.25
C GLN A 327 -21.01 39.77 5.09
N GLU A 328 -19.97 40.35 4.48
CA GLU A 328 -20.12 41.32 3.38
C GLU A 328 -19.26 40.93 2.17
N GLY A 329 -19.89 40.22 1.23
CA GLY A 329 -19.27 39.72 -0.02
C GLY A 329 -18.76 38.28 0.07
N GLY A 330 -18.42 37.69 -1.10
CA GLY A 330 -17.67 36.44 -1.18
C GLY A 330 -18.45 35.14 -0.92
N ALA A 331 -17.75 34.14 -0.37
CA ALA A 331 -18.26 32.77 -0.25
C ALA A 331 -19.39 32.64 0.79
N GLY A 332 -19.39 33.50 1.82
CA GLY A 332 -20.46 33.56 2.82
C GLY A 332 -21.79 34.06 2.25
N MET A 333 -21.76 34.98 1.28
CA MET A 333 -22.96 35.46 0.59
C MET A 333 -23.57 34.37 -0.29
N ALA A 334 -22.74 33.65 -1.05
CA ALA A 334 -23.18 32.51 -1.85
C ALA A 334 -23.82 31.41 -0.98
N ALA A 335 -23.27 31.17 0.23
CA ALA A 335 -23.86 30.27 1.19
C ALA A 335 -25.25 30.75 1.63
N MET A 336 -25.38 32.02 1.98
CA MET A 336 -26.65 32.62 2.41
C MET A 336 -27.73 32.54 1.32
N GLU A 337 -27.39 32.89 0.07
CA GLU A 337 -28.31 32.85 -1.08
C GLU A 337 -28.84 31.43 -1.36
N LYS A 338 -28.02 30.41 -1.09
CA LYS A 338 -28.35 28.99 -1.33
C LYS A 338 -28.88 28.28 -0.09
N GLY A 339 -29.04 28.99 1.03
CA GLY A 339 -29.49 28.41 2.30
C GLY A 339 -28.46 27.45 2.93
N TRP A 340 -27.19 27.56 2.55
CA TRP A 340 -26.10 26.80 3.17
C TRP A 340 -25.64 27.46 4.46
N ARG A 341 -25.04 26.64 5.32
CA ARG A 341 -24.45 27.09 6.56
C ARG A 341 -23.31 28.09 6.32
N ILE A 342 -23.32 29.17 7.10
CA ILE A 342 -22.20 30.10 7.22
C ILE A 342 -21.26 29.59 8.32
N LEU A 343 -20.00 29.36 7.99
CA LEU A 343 -18.99 28.89 8.93
C LEU A 343 -18.58 30.00 9.90
N SER A 344 -18.41 29.65 11.18
CA SER A 344 -17.87 30.56 12.18
C SER A 344 -16.40 30.90 11.90
N GLY A 345 -15.89 31.99 12.48
CA GLY A 345 -14.47 32.36 12.34
C GLY A 345 -13.50 31.29 12.84
N GLU A 346 -13.88 30.57 13.90
CA GLU A 346 -13.11 29.45 14.44
C GLU A 346 -13.12 28.24 13.50
N GLU A 347 -14.28 27.90 12.92
CA GLU A 347 -14.39 26.83 11.94
C GLU A 347 -13.57 27.13 10.68
N ARG A 348 -13.62 28.36 10.17
CA ARG A 348 -12.81 28.82 9.03
C ARG A 348 -11.32 28.68 9.33
N LYS A 349 -10.88 29.12 10.52
CA LYS A 349 -9.49 28.99 10.96
C LYS A 349 -9.07 27.51 11.02
N MET A 350 -9.90 26.66 11.62
CA MET A 350 -9.65 25.23 11.74
C MET A 350 -9.51 24.59 10.35
N ILE A 351 -10.44 24.82 9.43
CA ILE A 351 -10.40 24.25 8.07
C ILE A 351 -9.12 24.68 7.35
N ARG A 352 -8.80 25.98 7.36
CA ARG A 352 -7.60 26.52 6.71
C ARG A 352 -6.32 25.91 7.28
N GLU A 353 -6.22 25.81 8.60
CA GLU A 353 -5.09 25.18 9.29
C GLU A 353 -4.96 23.71 8.91
N ARG A 354 -6.06 22.93 8.92
CA ARG A 354 -6.03 21.51 8.54
C ARG A 354 -5.65 21.31 7.09
N MET A 355 -6.18 22.11 6.17
CA MET A 355 -5.79 22.05 4.76
C MET A 355 -4.29 22.33 4.58
N PHE A 356 -3.76 23.37 5.22
CA PHE A 356 -2.34 23.67 5.19
C PHE A 356 -1.51 22.51 5.75
N LEU A 357 -1.89 21.99 6.93
CA LEU A 357 -1.15 20.93 7.59
C LEU A 357 -1.11 19.64 6.76
N PHE A 358 -2.23 19.20 6.21
CA PHE A 358 -2.26 17.97 5.40
C PHE A 358 -1.58 18.16 4.04
N GLN A 359 -1.69 19.35 3.44
CA GLN A 359 -0.97 19.66 2.20
C GLN A 359 0.54 19.65 2.39
N GLU A 360 1.04 20.24 3.48
CA GLU A 360 2.46 20.23 3.83
C GLU A 360 2.96 18.79 4.01
N GLU A 361 2.23 17.96 4.75
CA GLU A 361 2.59 16.55 4.97
C GLU A 361 2.66 15.75 3.67
N LEU A 362 1.62 15.81 2.82
CA LEU A 362 1.62 15.07 1.56
C LEU A 362 2.72 15.57 0.60
N THR A 363 2.99 16.88 0.61
CA THR A 363 4.08 17.46 -0.20
C THR A 363 5.44 16.98 0.30
N ALA A 364 5.67 16.95 1.61
CA ALA A 364 6.89 16.44 2.22
C ALA A 364 7.11 14.95 1.89
N ILE A 365 6.06 14.12 2.02
CA ILE A 365 6.12 12.69 1.69
C ILE A 365 6.42 12.47 0.19
N LYS A 366 5.83 13.28 -0.70
CA LYS A 366 6.09 13.19 -2.15
C LYS A 366 7.52 13.56 -2.52
N GLY A 367 8.08 14.55 -1.83
CA GLY A 367 9.47 15.00 -2.06
C GLY A 367 10.51 13.95 -1.71
N ILE A 368 10.17 12.98 -0.85
CA ILE A 368 11.11 11.96 -0.38
C ILE A 368 11.23 10.84 -1.43
N GLN A 369 12.35 10.86 -2.14
CA GLN A 369 12.73 9.80 -3.05
C GLN A 369 13.14 8.55 -2.27
N PRO A 370 12.91 7.33 -2.82
CA PRO A 370 13.47 6.12 -2.25
C PRO A 370 15.00 6.22 -2.14
N GLY A 371 15.52 6.06 -0.93
CA GLY A 371 16.95 5.99 -0.65
C GLY A 371 17.43 4.54 -0.70
N LEU A 372 18.67 4.34 -1.14
CA LEU A 372 19.31 3.03 -1.05
C LEU A 372 19.67 2.75 0.41
N LEU A 373 19.15 1.65 0.97
CA LEU A 373 19.51 1.19 2.31
C LEU A 373 20.66 0.20 2.26
N TRP A 374 20.50 -0.87 1.48
CA TRP A 374 21.52 -1.89 1.30
C TRP A 374 21.60 -2.34 -0.15
N ALA A 375 22.82 -2.63 -0.60
CA ALA A 375 23.06 -3.31 -1.86
C ALA A 375 24.19 -4.31 -1.67
N GLY A 376 24.17 -5.36 -2.47
CA GLY A 376 25.21 -6.37 -2.47
C GLY A 376 25.03 -7.34 -3.62
N ASP A 377 25.90 -8.34 -3.66
CA ASP A 377 25.86 -9.36 -4.69
C ASP A 377 24.83 -10.44 -4.31
N CYS A 378 24.24 -11.04 -5.34
CA CYS A 378 23.47 -12.26 -5.19
C CYS A 378 23.88 -13.28 -6.23
N GLN A 379 23.75 -14.56 -5.89
CA GLN A 379 24.11 -15.65 -6.79
C GLN A 379 23.19 -16.86 -6.61
N ALA A 380 23.03 -17.64 -7.67
CA ALA A 380 22.35 -18.92 -7.59
C ALA A 380 23.12 -19.95 -8.41
N ASN A 381 23.27 -21.15 -7.85
CA ASN A 381 23.78 -22.28 -8.59
C ASN A 381 22.62 -22.98 -9.33
N LEU A 382 22.76 -23.16 -10.64
CA LEU A 382 21.78 -23.77 -11.54
C LEU A 382 22.32 -25.06 -12.19
N ASN A 383 23.27 -25.71 -11.53
CA ASN A 383 23.88 -26.96 -12.00
C ASN A 383 22.84 -28.04 -12.32
N GLY A 384 23.01 -28.69 -13.47
CA GLY A 384 22.13 -29.75 -13.93
C GLY A 384 20.86 -29.25 -14.61
N LEU A 385 20.86 -28.02 -15.11
CA LEU A 385 19.79 -27.48 -15.95
C LEU A 385 19.65 -28.30 -17.22
N GLU A 386 18.42 -28.71 -17.52
CA GLU A 386 18.11 -29.48 -18.71
C GLU A 386 17.45 -28.60 -19.77
N ALA A 387 17.82 -28.79 -21.02
CA ALA A 387 17.17 -28.12 -22.13
C ALA A 387 16.92 -29.08 -23.29
N VAL A 388 15.81 -28.87 -23.97
CA VAL A 388 15.42 -29.62 -25.16
C VAL A 388 15.08 -28.60 -26.25
N VAL A 389 15.76 -28.69 -27.39
CA VAL A 389 15.48 -27.87 -28.56
C VAL A 389 15.11 -28.78 -29.73
N THR A 390 13.93 -28.56 -30.29
CA THR A 390 13.43 -29.27 -31.47
C THR A 390 13.39 -28.32 -32.66
N LEU A 391 14.02 -28.73 -33.76
CA LEU A 391 14.11 -27.99 -34.99
C LEU A 391 13.42 -28.74 -36.12
N THR A 392 12.84 -28.00 -37.06
CA THR A 392 12.32 -28.55 -38.32
C THR A 392 13.11 -28.02 -39.50
N TYR A 393 13.36 -28.90 -40.48
CA TYR A 393 14.08 -28.54 -41.68
C TYR A 393 13.09 -28.02 -42.75
N ASN A 394 13.27 -26.77 -43.17
CA ASN A 394 12.51 -26.19 -44.26
C ASN A 394 13.24 -26.43 -45.60
N LYS A 395 12.66 -27.30 -46.44
CA LYS A 395 13.20 -27.63 -47.77
C LYS A 395 13.17 -26.44 -48.75
N GLN A 396 12.27 -25.48 -48.57
CA GLN A 396 12.13 -24.32 -49.48
C GLN A 396 13.23 -23.29 -49.23
N THR A 397 13.60 -23.06 -47.97
CA THR A 397 14.66 -22.12 -47.59
C THR A 397 16.00 -22.81 -47.35
N ALA A 398 16.08 -24.13 -47.56
CA ALA A 398 17.23 -24.98 -47.26
C ALA A 398 17.85 -24.71 -45.88
N GLY A 399 17.01 -24.59 -44.84
CA GLY A 399 17.45 -24.14 -43.52
C GLY A 399 16.62 -24.71 -42.37
N TRP A 400 17.26 -24.78 -41.19
CA TRP A 400 16.62 -25.20 -39.95
C TRP A 400 15.86 -24.04 -39.30
N LYS A 401 14.73 -24.34 -38.67
CA LYS A 401 13.97 -23.40 -37.83
C LYS A 401 13.64 -24.08 -36.50
N VAL A 402 13.70 -23.33 -35.41
CA VAL A 402 13.24 -23.82 -34.10
C VAL A 402 11.71 -23.99 -34.15
N LYS A 403 11.25 -25.20 -33.80
CA LYS A 403 9.84 -25.54 -33.61
C LYS A 403 9.43 -25.33 -32.16
N THR A 404 10.20 -25.90 -31.24
CA THR A 404 10.00 -25.78 -29.80
C THR A 404 11.33 -25.76 -29.08
N SER A 405 11.37 -25.10 -27.94
CA SER A 405 12.51 -25.09 -27.04
C SER A 405 11.97 -25.06 -25.61
N GLN A 406 12.57 -25.85 -24.74
CA GLN A 406 12.15 -25.97 -23.35
C GLN A 406 13.38 -26.01 -22.46
N VAL A 407 13.32 -25.27 -21.36
CA VAL A 407 14.37 -25.21 -20.33
C VAL A 407 13.75 -25.59 -18.99
N THR A 408 14.29 -26.62 -18.37
CA THR A 408 13.90 -27.09 -17.03
C THR A 408 15.01 -26.71 -16.05
N LEU A 409 14.70 -25.81 -15.11
CA LEU A 409 15.64 -25.45 -14.06
C LEU A 409 15.59 -26.49 -12.93
N PRO A 410 16.75 -26.83 -12.32
CA PRO A 410 16.76 -27.59 -11.09
C PRO A 410 16.12 -26.77 -9.96
N GLY A 411 15.83 -27.41 -8.82
CA GLY A 411 15.50 -26.68 -7.60
C GLY A 411 16.69 -25.83 -7.17
N PHE A 412 16.54 -24.50 -7.18
CA PHE A 412 17.60 -23.58 -6.75
C PHE A 412 17.12 -22.60 -5.67
N TYR A 413 18.09 -22.00 -4.99
CA TYR A 413 17.93 -20.87 -4.09
C TYR A 413 18.90 -19.76 -4.51
N ILE A 414 18.55 -18.52 -4.19
CA ILE A 414 19.40 -17.36 -4.42
C ILE A 414 20.08 -17.04 -3.10
N GLU A 415 21.39 -17.08 -3.09
CA GLU A 415 22.22 -16.57 -2.01
C GLU A 415 22.29 -15.05 -2.15
N VAL A 416 21.94 -14.34 -1.08
CA VAL A 416 22.01 -12.89 -0.98
C VAL A 416 23.09 -12.55 0.03
N ASP A 417 24.05 -11.70 -0.32
CA ASP A 417 25.08 -11.24 0.62
C ASP A 417 24.49 -10.26 1.64
N ASP A 418 24.04 -10.78 2.77
CA ASP A 418 23.32 -10.06 3.82
C ASP A 418 24.19 -9.70 5.03
N LYS A 419 25.52 -9.87 4.93
CA LYS A 419 26.48 -9.70 6.04
C LYS A 419 26.42 -8.33 6.70
N ASN A 420 26.10 -7.31 5.91
CA ASN A 420 26.03 -5.92 6.36
C ASN A 420 24.63 -5.53 6.87
N TRP A 421 23.63 -6.42 6.80
CA TRP A 421 22.29 -6.11 7.29
C TRP A 421 22.23 -6.26 8.80
N THR A 422 21.93 -5.15 9.47
CA THR A 422 21.92 -5.04 10.93
C THR A 422 20.58 -4.52 11.45
N GLY A 423 20.32 -4.75 12.75
CA GLY A 423 19.12 -4.27 13.43
C GLY A 423 17.84 -5.07 13.11
N LYS A 424 16.70 -4.59 13.64
CA LYS A 424 15.38 -5.23 13.46
C LYS A 424 14.92 -5.23 12.00
N THR A 425 15.22 -4.15 11.26
CA THR A 425 14.94 -4.00 9.83
C THR A 425 15.52 -5.17 9.04
N ALA A 426 16.75 -5.60 9.37
CA ALA A 426 17.38 -6.73 8.72
C ALA A 426 16.64 -8.05 8.97
N GLY A 427 16.10 -8.26 10.18
CA GLY A 427 15.25 -9.41 10.50
C GLY A 427 13.99 -9.47 9.63
N ILE A 428 13.30 -8.34 9.50
CA ILE A 428 12.10 -8.19 8.65
C ILE A 428 12.43 -8.51 7.19
N VAL A 429 13.52 -7.94 6.66
CA VAL A 429 13.95 -8.19 5.28
C VAL A 429 14.23 -9.67 5.05
N ARG A 430 15.00 -10.33 5.94
CA ARG A 430 15.33 -11.76 5.82
C ARG A 430 14.06 -12.62 5.82
N GLU A 431 13.15 -12.38 6.77
CA GLU A 431 11.89 -13.11 6.87
C GLU A 431 11.04 -12.94 5.61
N ARG A 432 10.92 -11.70 5.10
CA ARG A 432 10.07 -11.41 3.94
C ARG A 432 10.66 -11.96 2.65
N LEU A 433 11.96 -11.84 2.44
CA LEU A 433 12.63 -12.43 1.27
C LEU A 433 12.55 -13.95 1.26
N ALA A 434 12.69 -14.60 2.41
CA ALA A 434 12.53 -16.06 2.52
C ALA A 434 11.12 -16.54 2.11
N ASN A 435 10.10 -15.71 2.36
CA ASN A 435 8.69 -16.03 2.10
C ASN A 435 8.19 -15.56 0.71
N MET A 436 9.02 -14.88 -0.09
CA MET A 436 8.63 -14.33 -1.39
C MET A 436 8.63 -15.38 -2.52
N HIS A 437 7.71 -16.35 -2.45
CA HIS A 437 7.54 -17.38 -3.48
C HIS A 437 7.28 -16.82 -4.90
N PHE A 438 6.57 -15.70 -5.01
CA PHE A 438 6.30 -15.04 -6.29
C PHE A 438 7.57 -14.50 -6.97
N VAL A 439 8.53 -13.98 -6.20
CA VAL A 439 9.80 -13.48 -6.75
C VAL A 439 10.59 -14.65 -7.34
N LYS A 440 10.54 -15.82 -6.69
CA LYS A 440 11.17 -17.04 -7.20
C LYS A 440 10.56 -17.48 -8.53
N SER A 441 9.24 -17.50 -8.67
CA SER A 441 8.58 -17.91 -9.92
C SER A 441 8.85 -16.93 -11.06
N LEU A 442 8.85 -15.62 -10.78
CA LEU A 442 9.16 -14.59 -11.77
C LEU A 442 10.62 -14.66 -12.22
N LEU A 443 11.55 -14.90 -11.29
CA LEU A 443 12.95 -15.10 -11.64
C LEU A 443 13.15 -16.38 -12.46
N GLN A 444 12.53 -17.49 -12.07
CA GLN A 444 12.57 -18.75 -12.81
C GLN A 444 12.11 -18.56 -14.25
N SER A 445 10.98 -17.88 -14.46
CA SER A 445 10.48 -17.56 -15.80
C SER A 445 11.49 -16.72 -16.60
N LYS A 446 12.06 -15.67 -15.99
CA LYS A 446 13.07 -14.83 -16.65
C LYS A 446 14.33 -15.62 -17.04
N ILE A 447 14.86 -16.46 -16.15
CA ILE A 447 16.03 -17.29 -16.43
C ILE A 447 15.72 -18.28 -17.56
N GLN A 448 14.58 -18.98 -17.49
CA GLN A 448 14.16 -19.93 -18.52
C GLN A 448 14.06 -19.27 -19.89
N THR A 449 13.34 -18.15 -20.00
CA THR A 449 13.20 -17.43 -21.27
C THR A 449 14.55 -16.93 -21.79
N GLY A 450 15.40 -16.37 -20.92
CA GLY A 450 16.73 -15.88 -21.33
C GLY A 450 17.63 -16.99 -21.87
N ILE A 451 17.66 -18.14 -21.20
CA ILE A 451 18.44 -19.31 -21.64
C ILE A 451 17.84 -19.92 -22.91
N GLN A 452 16.52 -20.03 -22.98
CA GLN A 452 15.81 -20.54 -24.15
C GLN A 452 16.15 -19.74 -25.41
N SER A 453 16.02 -18.41 -25.37
CA SER A 453 16.36 -17.55 -26.52
C SER A 453 17.84 -17.65 -26.92
N MET A 454 18.74 -17.82 -25.95
CA MET A 454 20.16 -18.05 -26.26
C MET A 454 20.34 -19.40 -26.96
N LEU A 455 19.80 -20.48 -26.40
CA LEU A 455 19.95 -21.83 -26.94
C LEU A 455 19.43 -21.94 -28.37
N GLU A 456 18.27 -21.35 -28.65
CA GLU A 456 17.71 -21.28 -30.00
C GLU A 456 18.70 -20.70 -31.02
N LYS A 457 19.32 -19.57 -30.65
CA LYS A 457 20.30 -18.89 -31.51
C LYS A 457 21.56 -19.73 -31.70
N VAL A 458 22.13 -20.25 -30.62
CA VAL A 458 23.39 -21.01 -30.65
C VAL A 458 23.22 -22.35 -31.38
N VAL A 459 22.11 -23.04 -31.17
CA VAL A 459 21.80 -24.30 -31.85
C VAL A 459 21.67 -24.08 -33.37
N LEU A 460 20.92 -23.06 -33.79
CA LEU A 460 20.79 -22.74 -35.22
C LEU A 460 22.15 -22.41 -35.86
N GLN A 461 22.99 -21.61 -35.19
CA GLN A 461 24.32 -21.27 -35.67
C GLN A 461 25.25 -22.49 -35.76
N SER A 462 25.14 -23.43 -34.82
CA SER A 462 25.97 -24.64 -34.77
C SER A 462 25.67 -25.64 -35.90
N LEU A 463 24.48 -25.52 -36.53
CA LEU A 463 24.06 -26.36 -37.64
C LEU A 463 24.44 -25.79 -39.02
N LEU A 464 24.94 -24.55 -39.09
CA LEU A 464 25.44 -23.98 -40.35
C LEU A 464 26.78 -24.64 -40.73
N PRO A 465 27.04 -24.88 -42.03
CA PRO A 465 28.35 -25.27 -42.51
C PRO A 465 29.36 -24.15 -42.18
N ALA A 466 30.56 -24.56 -41.72
CA ALA A 466 31.62 -23.65 -41.30
C ALA A 466 32.22 -22.84 -42.46
#